data_AF-A0A4U8WGH0-F1
#
_entry.id   AF-A0A4U8WGH0-F1
#
_cell.length_a   1.000
_cell.length_b   1.000
_cell.length_c   1.000
_cell.angle_alpha   90.00
_cell.angle_beta   90.00
_cell.angle_gamma   90.00
#
_symmetry.space_group_name_H-M   'P 1'
#
loop_
_entity.id
_entity.type
_entity.pdbx_description
1 polymer ?
#
loop_
_entity_poly.entity_id
_entity_poly.type
_entity_poly.pdbx_seq_one_letter_code
_entity_poly.pdbx_strand_id
1 'polypeptide(L)'
;MTITERSTDNATDIAVVGFAHAPHVRETFGTTNGVEMLQPCFQQLYDQLGITKSDIDFWCSGSSDYLAGRAFSFISAVDSIGAVPPINESHVEMDAAWALYEAWVKLRSGQARTALVYGFGKSSAGTLRQVLTMQLDPYLVTPLWPDSLSIAGLQARAGLDAGRWSERDMAAVSQAHRADGASIDDLLAAPYVADPLREHDCAPITDGAAAIVLAVGDRARELCERPAWITGMAHRIDSSMLGGRDLTVSPSTRAAAEAVTGGDTSGFDIAELHAPFSHQELILAEAIGLDKRTRINPSGGALAGNPMFAAGLERIGFAAREIMAGSAERALAHATSGPALQQNLVTVLDSEAGR
;
A
#
# COMPACT_ATOMS: atom_id res chain seq x y z
N MET A 1 36.20 -26.17 23.88
CA MET A 1 34.77 -26.13 23.47
C MET A 1 34.22 -24.83 24.01
N THR A 2 34.50 -23.75 23.28
CA THR A 2 34.19 -22.39 23.69
C THR A 2 32.85 -22.06 23.07
N ILE A 3 31.84 -21.84 23.90
CA ILE A 3 30.55 -21.32 23.48
C ILE A 3 30.83 -19.90 23.00
N THR A 4 30.97 -19.74 21.68
CA THR A 4 30.97 -18.42 21.07
C THR A 4 29.61 -17.79 21.34
N GLU A 5 29.64 -16.64 21.98
CA GLU A 5 28.52 -15.73 22.16
C GLU A 5 27.80 -15.59 20.81
N ARG A 6 26.57 -16.10 20.72
CA ARG A 6 25.65 -15.65 19.68
C ARG A 6 25.38 -14.19 20.01
N SER A 7 25.92 -13.30 19.19
CA SER A 7 25.47 -11.92 19.10
C SER A 7 23.94 -11.93 19.13
N THR A 8 23.36 -11.24 20.11
CA THR A 8 21.93 -11.02 20.27
C THR A 8 21.40 -9.94 19.32
N ASP A 9 22.15 -9.58 18.27
CA ASP A 9 21.74 -8.57 17.32
C ASP A 9 20.91 -9.20 16.19
N ASN A 10 19.60 -9.27 16.42
CA ASN A 10 18.60 -9.82 15.51
C ASN A 10 18.16 -8.80 14.43
N ALA A 11 19.05 -7.87 14.06
CA ALA A 11 18.84 -6.86 13.03
C ALA A 11 19.42 -7.35 11.70
N THR A 12 18.78 -8.35 11.08
CA THR A 12 19.02 -8.61 9.66
C THR A 12 18.50 -7.40 8.89
N ASP A 13 19.41 -6.56 8.38
CA ASP A 13 19.06 -5.47 7.49
C ASP A 13 18.34 -6.03 6.26
N ILE A 14 17.16 -5.49 5.95
CA ILE A 14 16.35 -5.90 4.80
C ILE A 14 16.08 -4.65 3.99
N ALA A 15 16.27 -4.73 2.68
CA ALA A 15 15.97 -3.64 1.77
C ALA A 15 15.03 -4.07 0.66
N VAL A 16 14.28 -3.10 0.15
CA VAL A 16 13.70 -3.16 -1.19
C VAL A 16 14.84 -2.90 -2.18
N VAL A 17 15.05 -3.86 -3.10
CA VAL A 17 16.10 -3.78 -4.14
C VAL A 17 15.53 -3.61 -5.54
N GLY A 18 14.24 -3.91 -5.73
CA GLY A 18 13.56 -3.76 -7.01
C GLY A 18 12.07 -3.52 -6.80
N PHE A 19 11.50 -2.71 -7.67
CA PHE A 19 10.07 -2.42 -7.72
C PHE A 19 9.61 -2.29 -9.18
N ALA A 20 8.52 -2.96 -9.50
CA ALA A 20 7.83 -2.84 -10.78
C ALA A 20 6.32 -2.81 -10.55
N HIS A 21 5.60 -2.11 -11.43
CA HIS A 21 4.14 -2.10 -11.43
C HIS A 21 3.61 -2.10 -12.87
N ALA A 22 2.42 -2.65 -13.05
CA ALA A 22 1.72 -2.60 -14.32
C ALA A 22 1.16 -1.18 -14.56
N PRO A 23 0.91 -0.80 -15.83
CA PRO A 23 0.23 0.44 -16.13
C PRO A 23 -1.13 0.52 -15.44
N HIS A 24 -1.45 1.68 -14.86
CA HIS A 24 -2.77 1.96 -14.31
C HIS A 24 -3.75 2.21 -15.46
N VAL A 25 -4.76 1.36 -15.58
CA VAL A 25 -5.80 1.51 -16.60
C VAL A 25 -7.19 1.44 -15.97
N ARG A 26 -8.15 2.18 -16.54
CA ARG A 26 -9.54 2.20 -16.06
C ARG A 26 -10.19 0.81 -16.11
N GLU A 27 -9.87 0.06 -17.16
CA GLU A 27 -10.43 -1.27 -17.40
C GLU A 27 -9.54 -2.02 -18.40
N THR A 28 -9.25 -3.29 -18.11
CA THR A 28 -8.75 -4.26 -19.10
C THR A 28 -9.87 -5.18 -19.58
N PHE A 29 -9.86 -5.50 -20.88
CA PHE A 29 -10.87 -6.34 -21.54
C PHE A 29 -10.33 -7.75 -21.81
N GLY A 30 -11.22 -8.74 -21.91
CA GLY A 30 -10.87 -10.08 -22.37
C GLY A 30 -10.29 -11.00 -21.29
N THR A 31 -9.19 -11.69 -21.59
CA THR A 31 -8.56 -12.68 -20.70
C THR A 31 -7.61 -12.08 -19.67
N THR A 32 -7.34 -10.78 -19.74
CA THR A 32 -6.38 -10.11 -18.87
C THR A 32 -6.73 -10.28 -17.41
N ASN A 33 -5.95 -11.17 -16.80
CA ASN A 33 -6.02 -11.64 -15.44
C ASN A 33 -4.74 -11.23 -14.72
N GLY A 34 -4.63 -11.55 -13.43
CA GLY A 34 -3.44 -11.21 -12.64
C GLY A 34 -2.13 -11.68 -13.27
N VAL A 35 -2.11 -12.82 -13.98
CA VAL A 35 -0.91 -13.35 -14.64
C VAL A 35 -0.41 -12.43 -15.73
N GLU A 36 -1.30 -12.00 -16.64
CA GLU A 36 -0.94 -11.11 -17.75
C GLU A 36 -0.45 -9.74 -17.24
N MET A 37 -0.91 -9.30 -16.07
CA MET A 37 -0.43 -8.06 -15.43
C MET A 37 0.92 -8.24 -14.72
N LEU A 38 1.14 -9.40 -14.08
CA LEU A 38 2.32 -9.67 -13.25
C LEU A 38 3.54 -10.11 -14.07
N GLN A 39 3.34 -10.90 -15.14
CA GLN A 39 4.46 -11.43 -15.92
C GLN A 39 5.40 -10.34 -16.44
N PRO A 40 4.94 -9.20 -17.01
CA PRO A 40 5.83 -8.12 -17.41
C PRO A 40 6.58 -7.49 -16.23
N CYS A 41 5.92 -7.36 -15.07
CA CYS A 41 6.53 -6.83 -13.85
C CYS A 41 7.67 -7.74 -13.36
N PHE A 42 7.45 -9.05 -13.37
CA PHE A 42 8.47 -10.02 -12.96
C PHE A 42 9.65 -10.03 -13.92
N GLN A 43 9.37 -10.02 -15.23
CA GLN A 43 10.43 -9.97 -16.24
C GLN A 43 11.28 -8.70 -16.09
N GLN A 44 10.64 -7.54 -15.88
CA GLN A 44 11.34 -6.28 -15.61
C GLN A 44 12.25 -6.41 -14.39
N LEU A 45 11.78 -6.99 -13.28
CA LEU A 45 12.59 -7.17 -12.07
C LEU A 45 13.76 -8.12 -12.29
N TYR A 46 13.56 -9.22 -13.02
CA TYR A 46 14.62 -10.16 -13.37
C TYR A 46 15.71 -9.50 -14.21
N ASP A 47 15.31 -8.76 -15.23
CA ASP A 47 16.23 -8.06 -16.13
C ASP A 47 16.99 -6.95 -15.41
N GLN A 48 16.32 -6.18 -14.55
CA GLN A 48 16.93 -5.10 -13.77
C GLN A 48 17.94 -5.60 -12.74
N LEU A 49 17.64 -6.70 -12.06
CA LEU A 49 18.46 -7.23 -10.96
C LEU A 49 19.47 -8.28 -11.43
N GLY A 50 19.39 -8.74 -12.68
CA GLY A 50 20.21 -9.84 -13.19
C GLY A 50 19.95 -11.15 -12.46
N ILE A 51 18.71 -11.39 -12.02
CA ILE A 51 18.30 -12.58 -11.28
C ILE A 51 17.26 -13.39 -12.06
N THR A 52 16.99 -14.59 -11.58
CA THR A 52 15.91 -15.45 -12.06
C THR A 52 15.02 -15.84 -10.89
N LYS A 53 13.89 -16.49 -11.18
CA LYS A 53 13.05 -17.09 -10.14
C LYS A 53 13.76 -18.08 -9.21
N SER A 54 14.86 -18.68 -9.65
CA SER A 54 15.67 -19.60 -8.83
C SER A 54 16.46 -18.88 -7.73
N ASP A 55 16.59 -17.56 -7.83
CA ASP A 55 17.29 -16.71 -6.86
C ASP A 55 16.35 -16.13 -5.80
N ILE A 56 15.05 -16.49 -5.85
CA ILE A 56 14.01 -16.05 -4.92
C ILE A 56 13.66 -17.20 -3.96
N ASP A 57 13.98 -17.03 -2.68
CA ASP A 57 13.72 -18.07 -1.66
C ASP A 57 12.25 -18.13 -1.23
N PHE A 58 11.55 -17.00 -1.24
CA PHE A 58 10.17 -16.88 -0.76
C PHE A 58 9.30 -16.00 -1.65
N TRP A 59 8.09 -16.47 -1.95
CA TRP A 59 7.09 -15.74 -2.71
C TRP A 59 5.93 -15.42 -1.79
N CYS A 60 5.44 -14.18 -1.84
CA CYS A 60 4.27 -13.81 -1.05
C CYS A 60 3.32 -12.92 -1.83
N SER A 61 2.05 -13.32 -1.90
CA SER A 61 1.04 -12.63 -2.69
C SER A 61 -0.05 -11.99 -1.82
N GLY A 62 -0.52 -10.81 -2.23
CA GLY A 62 -1.70 -10.16 -1.66
C GLY A 62 -2.82 -10.08 -2.69
N SER A 63 -3.99 -10.67 -2.39
CA SER A 63 -5.18 -10.59 -3.25
C SER A 63 -6.45 -11.05 -2.52
N SER A 64 -7.62 -10.82 -3.11
CA SER A 64 -8.91 -11.35 -2.64
C SER A 64 -9.72 -11.98 -3.77
N ASP A 65 -10.40 -13.07 -3.44
CA ASP A 65 -11.35 -13.75 -4.31
C ASP A 65 -12.59 -12.90 -4.61
N TYR A 66 -12.96 -12.00 -3.70
CA TYR A 66 -14.19 -11.20 -3.82
C TYR A 66 -14.14 -10.21 -4.99
N LEU A 67 -12.96 -9.64 -5.31
CA LEU A 67 -12.87 -8.67 -6.41
C LEU A 67 -13.03 -9.31 -7.79
N ALA A 68 -12.44 -10.48 -7.99
CA ALA A 68 -12.54 -11.19 -9.26
C ALA A 68 -13.82 -12.03 -9.36
N GLY A 69 -14.52 -12.26 -8.24
CA GLY A 69 -15.67 -13.17 -8.16
C GLY A 69 -15.29 -14.62 -8.45
N ARG A 70 -14.02 -14.99 -8.18
CA ARG A 70 -13.44 -16.30 -8.50
C ARG A 70 -12.87 -16.91 -7.23
N ALA A 71 -13.17 -18.19 -7.02
CA ALA A 71 -12.52 -18.95 -5.97
C ALA A 71 -11.06 -19.19 -6.33
N PHE A 72 -10.17 -19.10 -5.33
CA PHE A 72 -8.75 -19.38 -5.47
C PHE A 72 -8.03 -18.47 -6.48
N SER A 73 -8.34 -17.18 -6.47
CA SER A 73 -7.75 -16.19 -7.37
C SER A 73 -6.22 -16.13 -7.26
N PHE A 74 -5.66 -16.44 -6.09
CA PHE A 74 -4.22 -16.54 -5.89
C PHE A 74 -3.58 -17.70 -6.67
N ILE A 75 -4.26 -18.85 -6.84
CA ILE A 75 -3.72 -20.01 -7.58
C ILE A 75 -3.45 -19.61 -9.02
N SER A 76 -4.36 -18.85 -9.64
CA SER A 76 -4.12 -18.34 -10.99
C SER A 76 -2.90 -17.45 -11.05
N ALA A 77 -2.63 -16.63 -10.03
CA ALA A 77 -1.46 -15.76 -10.02
C ALA A 77 -0.14 -16.54 -9.95
N VAL A 78 -0.11 -17.72 -9.31
CA VAL A 78 1.07 -18.59 -9.25
C VAL A 78 1.54 -19.02 -10.65
N ASP A 79 0.64 -19.10 -11.63
CA ASP A 79 1.01 -19.41 -13.02
C ASP A 79 2.00 -18.39 -13.61
N SER A 80 2.02 -17.15 -13.11
CA SER A 80 3.00 -16.12 -13.51
C SER A 80 4.42 -16.41 -13.05
N ILE A 81 4.59 -17.21 -11.99
CA ILE A 81 5.89 -17.64 -11.46
C ILE A 81 6.40 -18.86 -12.25
N GLY A 82 5.48 -19.77 -12.56
CA GLY A 82 5.72 -21.02 -13.28
C GLY A 82 6.13 -22.19 -12.37
N ALA A 83 5.98 -23.41 -12.87
CA ALA A 83 5.99 -24.63 -12.06
C ALA A 83 7.37 -25.16 -11.60
N VAL A 84 8.47 -24.67 -12.17
CA VAL A 84 9.84 -25.16 -11.90
C VAL A 84 10.80 -23.97 -11.77
N PRO A 85 11.70 -23.92 -10.76
CA PRO A 85 11.85 -24.89 -9.66
C PRO A 85 10.65 -24.87 -8.69
N PRO A 86 10.48 -25.88 -7.81
CA PRO A 86 9.49 -25.82 -6.75
C PRO A 86 9.68 -24.55 -5.92
N ILE A 87 8.61 -23.78 -5.74
CA ILE A 87 8.61 -22.51 -5.01
C ILE A 87 7.89 -22.67 -3.68
N ASN A 88 8.30 -21.88 -2.70
CA ASN A 88 7.56 -21.67 -1.46
C ASN A 88 6.78 -20.37 -1.60
N GLU A 89 5.46 -20.48 -1.77
CA GLU A 89 4.55 -19.34 -1.90
C GLU A 89 3.59 -19.32 -0.71
N SER A 90 3.33 -18.11 -0.22
CA SER A 90 2.30 -17.82 0.78
C SER A 90 1.36 -16.75 0.26
N HIS A 91 0.10 -16.82 0.67
CA HIS A 91 -0.94 -15.88 0.25
C HIS A 91 -1.56 -15.20 1.47
N VAL A 92 -1.64 -13.87 1.39
CA VAL A 92 -2.35 -13.01 2.34
C VAL A 92 -3.64 -12.52 1.67
N GLU A 93 -4.78 -12.77 2.30
CA GLU A 93 -6.09 -12.27 1.86
C GLU A 93 -6.25 -10.78 2.24
N MET A 94 -5.43 -9.94 1.63
CA MET A 94 -5.41 -8.48 1.82
C MET A 94 -4.54 -7.81 0.74
N ASP A 95 -4.36 -6.50 0.83
CA ASP A 95 -3.37 -5.78 0.03
C ASP A 95 -1.96 -6.33 0.24
N ALA A 96 -1.19 -6.39 -0.85
CA ALA A 96 0.13 -6.96 -0.89
C ALA A 96 1.15 -6.22 -0.01
N ALA A 97 0.84 -5.05 0.53
CA ALA A 97 1.61 -4.46 1.64
C ALA A 97 1.68 -5.40 2.87
N TRP A 98 0.64 -6.18 3.16
CA TRP A 98 0.68 -7.17 4.25
C TRP A 98 1.37 -8.47 3.85
N ALA A 99 1.33 -8.84 2.56
CA ALA A 99 2.21 -9.87 2.02
C ALA A 99 3.69 -9.46 2.17
N LEU A 100 3.99 -8.16 2.00
CA LEU A 100 5.32 -7.61 2.26
C LEU A 100 5.70 -7.71 3.73
N TYR A 101 4.76 -7.43 4.65
CA TYR A 101 4.97 -7.61 6.09
C TYR A 101 5.29 -9.08 6.44
N GLU A 102 4.57 -10.04 5.87
CA GLU A 102 4.86 -11.47 6.08
C GLU A 102 6.24 -11.85 5.54
N ALA A 103 6.57 -11.44 4.30
CA ALA A 103 7.88 -11.65 3.71
C ALA A 103 9.00 -11.02 4.56
N TRP A 104 8.78 -9.82 5.07
CA TRP A 104 9.70 -9.16 5.99
C TRP A 104 9.92 -9.97 7.26
N VAL A 105 8.86 -10.47 7.92
CA VAL A 105 8.97 -11.37 9.08
C VAL A 105 9.73 -12.66 8.72
N LYS A 106 9.46 -13.25 7.55
CA LYS A 106 10.14 -14.46 7.07
C LYS A 106 11.65 -14.24 6.93
N LEU A 107 12.06 -13.13 6.31
CA LEU A 107 13.46 -12.71 6.17
C LEU A 107 14.10 -12.40 7.53
N ARG A 108 13.41 -11.66 8.41
CA ARG A 108 13.88 -11.35 9.78
C ARG A 108 14.11 -12.61 10.62
N SER A 109 13.31 -13.65 10.40
CA SER A 109 13.46 -14.94 11.09
C SER A 109 14.59 -15.82 10.53
N GLY A 110 15.27 -15.40 9.45
CA GLY A 110 16.35 -16.15 8.81
C GLY A 110 15.87 -17.36 7.98
N GLN A 111 14.58 -17.46 7.67
CA GLN A 111 14.00 -18.57 6.89
C GLN A 111 14.16 -18.38 5.37
N ALA A 112 14.50 -17.17 4.92
CA ALA A 112 14.74 -16.80 3.54
C ALA A 112 15.76 -15.65 3.51
N ARG A 113 16.44 -15.45 2.39
CA ARG A 113 17.38 -14.34 2.15
C ARG A 113 16.89 -13.38 1.07
N THR A 114 16.07 -13.87 0.15
CA THR A 114 15.40 -13.07 -0.89
C THR A 114 13.91 -13.39 -0.89
N ALA A 115 13.09 -12.38 -1.17
CA ALA A 115 11.66 -12.58 -1.36
C ALA A 115 11.13 -11.74 -2.52
N LEU A 116 10.16 -12.28 -3.27
CA LEU A 116 9.38 -11.52 -4.24
C LEU A 116 7.94 -11.43 -3.74
N VAL A 117 7.49 -10.20 -3.52
CA VAL A 117 6.17 -9.87 -3.03
C VAL A 117 5.37 -9.26 -4.16
N TYR A 118 4.11 -9.66 -4.35
CA TYR A 118 3.29 -9.12 -5.42
C TYR A 118 1.80 -9.04 -5.10
N GLY A 119 1.10 -8.16 -5.81
CA GLY A 119 -0.35 -8.01 -5.73
C GLY A 119 -0.92 -7.55 -7.06
N PHE A 120 -2.20 -7.82 -7.27
CA PHE A 120 -2.92 -7.38 -8.47
C PHE A 120 -4.36 -7.02 -8.13
N GLY A 121 -4.85 -5.98 -8.77
CA GLY A 121 -6.22 -5.49 -8.67
C GLY A 121 -6.90 -5.54 -10.02
N LYS A 122 -7.98 -6.32 -10.13
CA LYS A 122 -8.91 -6.30 -11.26
C LYS A 122 -10.22 -5.63 -10.82
N SER A 123 -10.11 -4.39 -10.35
CA SER A 123 -11.23 -3.65 -9.77
C SER A 123 -12.39 -3.46 -10.75
N SER A 124 -12.11 -3.44 -12.07
CA SER A 124 -13.14 -3.27 -13.09
C SER A 124 -14.03 -4.49 -13.31
N ALA A 125 -13.62 -5.68 -12.84
CA ALA A 125 -14.37 -6.93 -13.06
C ALA A 125 -15.66 -7.02 -12.23
N GLY A 126 -15.84 -6.15 -11.24
CA GLY A 126 -17.01 -6.14 -10.37
C GLY A 126 -17.42 -4.72 -9.98
N THR A 127 -18.47 -4.63 -9.17
CA THR A 127 -18.89 -3.35 -8.59
C THR A 127 -18.12 -3.13 -7.29
N LEU A 128 -16.88 -2.62 -7.39
CA LEU A 128 -15.94 -2.50 -6.26
C LEU A 128 -16.62 -1.98 -4.99
N ARG A 129 -17.35 -0.85 -5.07
CA ARG A 129 -18.01 -0.24 -3.91
C ARG A 129 -18.98 -1.16 -3.16
N GLN A 130 -19.62 -2.10 -3.85
CA GLN A 130 -20.53 -3.09 -3.26
C GLN A 130 -19.77 -4.32 -2.76
N VAL A 131 -18.70 -4.72 -3.45
CA VAL A 131 -17.85 -5.82 -3.01
C VAL A 131 -17.18 -5.49 -1.68
N LEU A 132 -16.72 -4.25 -1.51
CA LEU A 132 -16.07 -3.80 -0.27
C LEU A 132 -17.03 -3.78 0.93
N THR A 133 -18.35 -3.77 0.73
CA THR A 133 -19.35 -3.94 1.80
C THR A 133 -19.20 -5.28 2.52
N MET A 134 -18.69 -6.31 1.85
CA MET A 134 -18.50 -7.65 2.43
C MET A 134 -17.41 -7.71 3.51
N GLN A 135 -16.58 -6.67 3.64
CA GLN A 135 -15.56 -6.57 4.69
C GLN A 135 -16.12 -6.10 6.03
N LEU A 136 -17.39 -5.69 6.06
CA LEU A 136 -18.05 -5.16 7.25
C LEU A 136 -18.49 -6.29 8.18
N ASP A 137 -18.82 -5.92 9.42
CA ASP A 137 -19.38 -6.87 10.38
C ASP A 137 -20.64 -7.55 9.80
N PRO A 138 -20.63 -8.88 9.64
CA PRO A 138 -21.67 -9.60 8.92
C PRO A 138 -23.03 -9.61 9.65
N TYR A 139 -23.05 -9.29 10.94
CA TYR A 139 -24.25 -9.36 11.77
C TYR A 139 -24.89 -7.99 12.00
N LEU A 140 -24.08 -6.93 12.05
CA LEU A 140 -24.53 -5.60 12.48
C LEU A 140 -24.53 -4.58 11.34
N VAL A 141 -23.53 -4.61 10.46
CA VAL A 141 -23.32 -3.53 9.48
C VAL A 141 -23.61 -4.02 8.06
N THR A 142 -23.10 -5.19 7.66
CA THR A 142 -23.33 -5.76 6.33
C THR A 142 -24.82 -5.90 5.98
N PRO A 143 -25.75 -6.27 6.90
CA PRO A 143 -27.18 -6.35 6.59
C PRO A 143 -27.81 -5.01 6.17
N LEU A 144 -27.20 -3.87 6.51
CA LEU A 144 -27.61 -2.54 6.06
C LEU A 144 -27.09 -2.20 4.65
N TRP A 145 -26.11 -2.98 4.17
CA TRP A 145 -25.45 -2.89 2.88
C TRP A 145 -24.88 -1.50 2.51
N PRO A 146 -24.18 -0.79 3.42
CA PRO A 146 -23.59 0.48 3.06
C PRO A 146 -22.41 0.25 2.11
N ASP A 147 -22.43 0.91 0.95
CA ASP A 147 -21.33 0.84 0.00
C ASP A 147 -20.11 1.66 0.47
N SER A 148 -18.94 1.40 -0.10
CA SER A 148 -17.69 2.03 0.34
C SER A 148 -17.68 3.56 0.18
N LEU A 149 -18.39 4.13 -0.80
CA LEU A 149 -18.49 5.59 -0.96
C LEU A 149 -19.37 6.17 0.14
N SER A 150 -20.47 5.50 0.48
CA SER A 150 -21.34 5.93 1.59
C SER A 150 -20.60 5.92 2.94
N ILE A 151 -19.80 4.90 3.22
CA ILE A 151 -18.98 4.86 4.45
C ILE A 151 -17.93 5.98 4.46
N ALA A 152 -17.24 6.19 3.33
CA ALA A 152 -16.27 7.27 3.20
C ALA A 152 -16.93 8.66 3.32
N GLY A 153 -18.15 8.82 2.79
CA GLY A 153 -18.95 10.03 2.92
C GLY A 153 -19.33 10.32 4.37
N LEU A 154 -19.71 9.30 5.15
CA LEU A 154 -19.93 9.43 6.59
C LEU A 154 -18.66 9.88 7.33
N GLN A 155 -17.49 9.32 6.97
CA GLN A 155 -16.21 9.75 7.53
C GLN A 155 -15.89 11.20 7.18
N ALA A 156 -16.06 11.60 5.92
CA ALA A 156 -15.83 12.96 5.44
C ALA A 156 -16.76 13.96 6.13
N ARG A 157 -18.06 13.64 6.20
CA ARG A 157 -19.08 14.45 6.89
C ARG A 157 -18.75 14.64 8.36
N ALA A 158 -18.34 13.59 9.06
CA ALA A 158 -17.98 13.67 10.48
C ALA A 158 -16.87 14.69 10.75
N GLY A 159 -15.84 14.78 9.89
CA GLY A 159 -14.79 15.78 10.08
C GLY A 159 -15.17 17.19 9.62
N LEU A 160 -16.05 17.34 8.61
CA LEU A 160 -16.65 18.64 8.27
C LEU A 160 -17.47 19.19 9.46
N ASP A 161 -18.33 18.35 10.04
CA ASP A 161 -19.20 18.72 11.16
C ASP A 161 -18.38 19.03 12.43
N ALA A 162 -17.26 18.34 12.62
CA ALA A 162 -16.29 18.61 13.69
C ALA A 162 -15.36 19.80 13.40
N GLY A 163 -15.43 20.41 12.21
CA GLY A 163 -14.58 21.54 11.81
C GLY A 163 -13.09 21.20 11.65
N ARG A 164 -12.77 19.93 11.40
CA ARG A 164 -11.37 19.47 11.23
C ARG A 164 -10.79 19.76 9.85
N TRP A 165 -11.66 19.78 8.85
CA TRP A 165 -11.34 20.14 7.48
C TRP A 165 -12.56 20.80 6.85
N SER A 166 -12.33 21.45 5.71
CA SER A 166 -13.36 21.98 4.82
C SER A 166 -13.39 21.21 3.51
N GLU A 167 -14.47 21.37 2.73
CA GLU A 167 -14.52 20.84 1.35
C GLU A 167 -13.39 21.45 0.50
N ARG A 168 -12.95 22.67 0.81
CA ARG A 168 -11.82 23.31 0.11
C ARG A 168 -10.50 22.62 0.41
N ASP A 169 -10.29 22.15 1.64
CA ASP A 169 -9.10 21.37 2.01
C ASP A 169 -9.08 20.01 1.29
N MET A 170 -10.24 19.34 1.22
CA MET A 170 -10.41 18.10 0.44
C MET A 170 -10.11 18.31 -1.04
N ALA A 171 -10.68 19.35 -1.65
CA ALA A 171 -10.43 19.69 -3.05
C ALA A 171 -8.96 20.07 -3.32
N ALA A 172 -8.27 20.70 -2.35
CA ALA A 172 -6.85 21.02 -2.45
C ALA A 172 -5.97 19.77 -2.47
N VAL A 173 -6.29 18.74 -1.67
CA VAL A 173 -5.63 17.43 -1.74
C VAL A 173 -5.79 16.84 -3.14
N SER A 174 -7.01 16.78 -3.67
CA SER A 174 -7.24 16.24 -5.00
C SER A 174 -6.53 17.05 -6.09
N GLN A 175 -6.50 18.38 -5.99
CA GLN A 175 -5.78 19.23 -6.94
C GLN A 175 -4.27 18.94 -6.95
N ALA A 176 -3.65 18.73 -5.79
CA ALA A 176 -2.22 18.49 -5.68
C ALA A 176 -1.75 17.23 -6.43
N HIS A 177 -2.63 16.24 -6.58
CA HIS A 177 -2.34 14.95 -7.20
C HIS A 177 -2.81 14.82 -8.65
N ARG A 178 -3.37 15.90 -9.21
CA ARG A 178 -3.89 15.91 -10.59
C ARG A 178 -2.91 16.53 -11.57
N ALA A 179 -2.81 15.90 -12.74
CA ALA A 179 -2.03 16.42 -13.86
C ALA A 179 -2.83 17.38 -14.77
N ASP A 180 -4.16 17.46 -14.65
CA ASP A 180 -5.03 18.20 -15.57
C ASP A 180 -5.20 19.69 -15.24
N GLY A 181 -4.66 20.15 -14.10
CA GLY A 181 -4.63 21.57 -13.73
C GLY A 181 -6.00 22.16 -13.35
N ALA A 182 -6.99 21.33 -13.01
CA ALA A 182 -8.31 21.81 -12.58
C ALA A 182 -8.21 22.74 -11.36
N SER A 183 -8.98 23.83 -11.35
CA SER A 183 -9.02 24.76 -10.21
C SER A 183 -9.90 24.19 -9.08
N ILE A 184 -9.60 24.56 -7.83
CA ILE A 184 -10.42 24.17 -6.67
C ILE A 184 -11.89 24.56 -6.85
N ASP A 185 -12.17 25.73 -7.44
CA ASP A 185 -13.55 26.20 -7.62
C ASP A 185 -14.29 25.35 -8.68
N ASP A 186 -13.60 24.90 -9.74
CA ASP A 186 -14.16 23.95 -10.72
C ASP A 186 -14.47 22.59 -10.07
N LEU A 187 -13.56 22.11 -9.22
CA LEU A 187 -13.74 20.86 -8.47
C LEU A 187 -14.98 20.95 -7.57
N LEU A 188 -15.14 22.04 -6.82
CA LEU A 188 -16.26 22.26 -5.90
C LEU A 188 -17.61 22.49 -6.60
N ALA A 189 -17.60 22.92 -7.87
CA ALA A 189 -18.81 23.07 -8.68
C ALA A 189 -19.41 21.73 -9.12
N ALA A 190 -18.64 20.63 -9.07
CA ALA A 190 -19.14 19.30 -9.41
C ALA A 190 -20.20 18.81 -8.40
N PRO A 191 -21.18 18.01 -8.84
CA PRO A 191 -22.18 17.44 -7.93
C PRO A 191 -21.56 16.40 -6.99
N TYR A 192 -22.19 16.19 -5.83
CA TYR A 192 -21.85 15.09 -4.95
C TYR A 192 -22.15 13.73 -5.59
N VAL A 193 -21.23 12.79 -5.43
CA VAL A 193 -21.43 11.37 -5.73
C VAL A 193 -21.93 10.60 -4.50
N ALA A 194 -21.49 11.02 -3.30
CA ALA A 194 -21.94 10.52 -2.01
C ALA A 194 -21.67 11.61 -0.97
N ASP A 195 -22.68 12.39 -0.58
CA ASP A 195 -22.53 13.57 0.30
C ASP A 195 -21.55 13.32 1.46
N PRO A 196 -20.46 14.12 1.61
CA PRO A 196 -20.05 15.33 0.86
C PRO A 196 -19.04 15.08 -0.28
N LEU A 197 -18.79 13.82 -0.65
CA LEU A 197 -17.78 13.46 -1.64
C LEU A 197 -18.24 13.78 -3.06
N ARG A 198 -17.34 14.36 -3.86
CA ARG A 198 -17.44 14.52 -5.31
C ARG A 198 -16.52 13.51 -6.00
N GLU A 199 -16.60 13.43 -7.33
CA GLU A 199 -15.77 12.49 -8.11
C GLU A 199 -14.27 12.68 -7.84
N HIS A 200 -13.80 13.93 -7.71
CA HIS A 200 -12.39 14.22 -7.45
C HIS A 200 -11.92 13.78 -6.07
N ASP A 201 -12.82 13.60 -5.11
CA ASP A 201 -12.51 13.13 -3.76
C ASP A 201 -12.33 11.61 -3.71
N CYS A 202 -12.68 10.88 -4.77
CA CYS A 202 -12.72 9.43 -4.80
C CYS A 202 -11.66 8.88 -5.75
N ALA A 203 -10.85 7.92 -5.29
CA ALA A 203 -9.92 7.21 -6.15
C ALA A 203 -10.64 6.51 -7.33
N PRO A 204 -10.07 6.57 -8.55
CA PRO A 204 -10.68 5.94 -9.71
C PRO A 204 -10.60 4.41 -9.64
N ILE A 205 -11.61 3.73 -10.21
CA ILE A 205 -11.52 2.30 -10.48
C ILE A 205 -10.32 2.05 -11.40
N THR A 206 -9.40 1.22 -10.91
CA THR A 206 -8.11 0.97 -11.56
C THR A 206 -7.83 -0.52 -11.57
N ASP A 207 -7.48 -1.03 -12.75
CA ASP A 207 -6.82 -2.31 -12.92
C ASP A 207 -5.30 -2.11 -12.94
N GLY A 208 -4.56 -2.99 -12.27
CA GLY A 208 -3.11 -2.93 -12.19
C GLY A 208 -2.50 -4.00 -11.30
N ALA A 209 -1.17 -4.01 -11.20
CA ALA A 209 -0.42 -4.95 -10.38
C ALA A 209 0.89 -4.31 -9.92
N ALA A 210 1.47 -4.82 -8.84
CA ALA A 210 2.74 -4.37 -8.31
C ALA A 210 3.56 -5.56 -7.79
N ALA A 211 4.88 -5.43 -7.89
CA ALA A 211 5.84 -6.42 -7.42
C ALA A 211 7.07 -5.74 -6.81
N ILE A 212 7.54 -6.25 -5.67
CA ILE A 212 8.71 -5.80 -4.93
C ILE A 212 9.64 -6.98 -4.68
N VAL A 213 10.95 -6.77 -4.87
CA VAL A 213 11.98 -7.73 -4.44
C VAL A 213 12.62 -7.22 -3.16
N LEU A 214 12.64 -8.06 -2.13
CA LEU A 214 13.34 -7.86 -0.87
C LEU A 214 14.61 -8.71 -0.82
N ALA A 215 15.67 -8.17 -0.23
CA ALA A 215 16.91 -8.90 0.00
C ALA A 215 17.56 -8.53 1.35
N VAL A 216 18.29 -9.48 1.93
CA VAL A 216 18.98 -9.31 3.23
C VAL A 216 20.44 -8.87 3.07
N GLY A 217 20.88 -7.91 3.89
CA GLY A 217 22.27 -7.52 4.10
C GLY A 217 23.07 -7.35 2.80
N ASP A 218 24.21 -8.03 2.69
CA ASP A 218 25.10 -7.95 1.53
C ASP A 218 24.41 -8.30 0.21
N ARG A 219 23.43 -9.23 0.24
CA ARG A 219 22.67 -9.59 -0.97
C ARG A 219 21.90 -8.39 -1.52
N ALA A 220 21.45 -7.48 -0.66
CA ALA A 220 20.79 -6.27 -1.14
C ALA A 220 21.75 -5.35 -1.89
N ARG A 221 22.98 -5.18 -1.36
CA ARG A 221 24.03 -4.35 -1.97
C ARG A 221 24.60 -4.96 -3.26
N GLU A 222 24.58 -6.28 -3.39
CA GLU A 222 24.92 -6.98 -4.65
C GLU A 222 23.89 -6.72 -5.76
N LEU A 223 22.61 -6.60 -5.39
CA LEU A 223 21.50 -6.50 -6.33
C LEU A 223 21.16 -5.07 -6.72
N CYS A 224 21.40 -4.10 -5.84
CA CYS A 224 21.08 -2.70 -6.05
C CYS A 224 22.17 -1.82 -5.44
N GLU A 225 22.66 -0.84 -6.21
CA GLU A 225 23.71 0.10 -5.76
C GLU A 225 23.24 0.95 -4.58
N ARG A 226 21.97 1.37 -4.58
CA ARG A 226 21.34 2.15 -3.51
C ARG A 226 20.03 1.50 -3.04
N PRO A 227 20.09 0.39 -2.28
CA PRO A 227 18.89 -0.28 -1.78
C PRO A 227 18.09 0.65 -0.86
N ALA A 228 16.76 0.52 -0.85
CA ALA A 228 15.91 1.23 0.12
C ALA A 228 15.71 0.35 1.37
N TRP A 229 16.45 0.65 2.44
CA TRP A 229 16.48 -0.14 3.66
C TRP A 229 15.21 0.04 4.48
N ILE A 230 14.54 -1.05 4.83
CA ILE A 230 13.38 -1.04 5.72
C ILE A 230 13.88 -0.94 7.16
N THR A 231 13.90 0.28 7.69
CA THR A 231 14.37 0.58 9.06
C THR A 231 13.25 0.50 10.10
N GLY A 232 11.99 0.49 9.66
CA GLY A 232 10.85 0.23 10.53
C GLY A 232 9.62 -0.21 9.76
N MET A 233 8.87 -1.16 10.31
CA MET A 233 7.59 -1.58 9.77
C MET A 233 6.65 -2.00 10.91
N ALA A 234 5.44 -1.46 10.91
CA ALA A 234 4.42 -1.83 11.88
C ALA A 234 3.04 -1.75 11.24
N HIS A 235 2.18 -2.71 11.58
CA HIS A 235 0.74 -2.60 11.31
C HIS A 235 -0.05 -2.55 12.62
N ARG A 236 -1.16 -1.83 12.60
CA ARG A 236 -2.13 -1.72 13.69
C ARG A 236 -3.54 -1.74 13.11
N ILE A 237 -4.50 -2.12 13.94
CA ILE A 237 -5.90 -2.29 13.54
C ILE A 237 -6.78 -1.59 14.56
N ASP A 238 -7.73 -0.80 14.09
CA ASP A 238 -8.81 -0.23 14.89
C ASP A 238 -9.98 -1.20 15.00
N SER A 239 -10.88 -0.91 15.96
CA SER A 239 -12.09 -1.72 16.18
C SER A 239 -12.89 -1.92 14.89
N SER A 240 -13.33 -3.15 14.63
CA SER A 240 -14.25 -3.47 13.53
C SER A 240 -15.64 -2.85 13.71
N MET A 241 -15.96 -2.41 14.93
CA MET A 241 -17.23 -1.76 15.24
C MET A 241 -17.24 -0.32 14.72
N LEU A 242 -17.67 -0.13 13.47
CA LEU A 242 -17.71 1.17 12.79
C LEU A 242 -18.35 2.29 13.63
N GLY A 243 -19.50 2.02 14.26
CA GLY A 243 -20.22 2.99 15.09
C GLY A 243 -19.57 3.30 16.44
N GLY A 244 -18.53 2.55 16.85
CA GLY A 244 -17.76 2.81 18.08
C GLY A 244 -16.46 3.57 17.85
N ARG A 245 -16.15 3.94 16.60
CA ARG A 245 -14.93 4.66 16.24
C ARG A 245 -15.19 6.16 16.12
N ASP A 246 -14.22 6.96 16.55
CA ASP A 246 -14.11 8.35 16.08
C ASP A 246 -13.54 8.32 14.65
N LEU A 247 -14.40 8.54 13.66
CA LEU A 247 -14.02 8.47 12.24
C LEU A 247 -13.11 9.64 11.80
N THR A 248 -12.95 10.66 12.65
CA THR A 248 -12.19 11.86 12.33
C THR A 248 -10.69 11.73 12.58
N VAL A 249 -10.26 10.61 13.15
CA VAL A 249 -8.87 10.28 13.48
C VAL A 249 -8.53 8.87 13.00
N SER A 250 -7.23 8.55 12.94
CA SER A 250 -6.74 7.19 12.74
C SER A 250 -5.79 6.77 13.86
N PRO A 251 -6.31 6.22 14.99
CA PRO A 251 -5.49 5.79 16.11
C PRO A 251 -4.51 4.69 15.72
N SER A 252 -4.92 3.76 14.84
CA SER A 252 -4.06 2.71 14.33
C SER A 252 -2.92 3.26 13.47
N THR A 253 -3.15 4.23 12.58
CA THR A 253 -2.06 4.89 11.82
C THR A 253 -1.06 5.56 12.77
N ARG A 254 -1.55 6.33 13.76
CA ARG A 254 -0.68 6.99 14.75
C ARG A 254 0.17 5.97 15.52
N ALA A 255 -0.47 4.92 16.04
CA ALA A 255 0.24 3.89 16.82
C ALA A 255 1.24 3.08 15.96
N ALA A 256 0.97 2.89 14.67
CA ALA A 256 1.92 2.27 13.75
C ALA A 256 3.10 3.20 13.46
N ALA A 257 2.84 4.49 13.19
CA ALA A 257 3.87 5.49 12.96
C ALA A 257 4.77 5.68 14.19
N GLU A 258 4.20 5.84 15.39
CA GLU A 258 4.95 5.93 16.65
C GLU A 258 5.85 4.71 16.88
N ALA A 259 5.36 3.51 16.57
CA ALA A 259 6.12 2.27 16.76
C ALA A 259 7.38 2.17 15.87
N VAL A 260 7.38 2.80 14.69
CA VAL A 260 8.50 2.74 13.74
C VAL A 260 9.37 3.99 13.75
N THR A 261 8.85 5.12 14.22
CA THR A 261 9.56 6.40 14.28
C THR A 261 10.06 6.75 15.69
N GLY A 262 9.57 6.06 16.73
CA GLY A 262 9.79 6.49 18.11
C GLY A 262 9.12 7.83 18.45
N GLY A 263 8.16 8.28 17.63
CA GLY A 263 7.49 9.57 17.75
C GLY A 263 8.21 10.74 17.07
N ASP A 264 9.37 10.51 16.45
CA ASP A 264 10.06 11.53 15.64
C ASP A 264 9.79 11.36 14.15
N THR A 265 8.87 12.17 13.64
CA THR A 265 8.46 12.19 12.24
C THR A 265 9.15 13.28 11.43
N SER A 266 10.23 13.86 11.97
CA SER A 266 11.02 14.86 11.26
C SER A 266 11.96 14.23 10.21
N GLY A 267 12.21 14.96 9.13
CA GLY A 267 13.24 14.61 8.16
C GLY A 267 12.83 13.55 7.12
N PHE A 268 11.53 13.26 6.97
CA PHE A 268 11.04 12.56 5.79
C PHE A 268 11.03 13.50 4.58
N ASP A 269 11.77 13.16 3.53
CA ASP A 269 11.76 13.90 2.27
C ASP A 269 10.43 13.71 1.53
N ILE A 270 9.89 12.50 1.62
CA ILE A 270 8.64 12.09 0.97
C ILE A 270 7.79 11.19 1.88
N ALA A 271 6.48 11.20 1.64
CA ALA A 271 5.55 10.24 2.21
C ALA A 271 4.58 9.73 1.14
N GLU A 272 4.53 8.43 0.89
CA GLU A 272 3.57 7.78 0.00
C GLU A 272 2.41 7.22 0.83
N LEU A 273 1.26 7.91 0.81
CA LEU A 273 0.09 7.62 1.61
C LEU A 273 -1.01 6.95 0.78
N HIS A 274 -1.40 5.73 1.15
CA HIS A 274 -2.57 5.09 0.58
C HIS A 274 -3.84 5.72 1.14
N ALA A 275 -4.35 6.74 0.44
CA ALA A 275 -5.57 7.46 0.75
C ALA A 275 -6.57 7.36 -0.43
N PRO A 276 -7.46 6.34 -0.44
CA PRO A 276 -8.48 6.21 -1.48
C PRO A 276 -9.48 7.38 -1.56
N PHE A 277 -9.52 8.24 -0.53
CA PHE A 277 -10.35 9.43 -0.50
C PHE A 277 -9.57 10.66 -0.03
N SER A 278 -9.89 11.84 -0.57
CA SER A 278 -9.14 13.09 -0.31
C SER A 278 -9.04 13.44 1.18
N HIS A 279 -10.13 13.33 1.94
CA HIS A 279 -10.13 13.61 3.38
C HIS A 279 -9.26 12.63 4.18
N GLN A 280 -9.04 11.41 3.68
CA GLN A 280 -8.20 10.43 4.36
C GLN A 280 -6.73 10.82 4.32
N GLU A 281 -6.26 11.53 3.28
CA GLU A 281 -4.88 12.05 3.27
C GLU A 281 -4.66 13.04 4.41
N LEU A 282 -5.65 13.89 4.71
CA LEU A 282 -5.62 14.82 5.84
C LEU A 282 -5.54 14.07 7.18
N ILE A 283 -6.38 13.05 7.37
CA ILE A 283 -6.38 12.22 8.58
C ILE A 283 -5.02 11.52 8.76
N LEU A 284 -4.47 10.96 7.68
CA LEU A 284 -3.21 10.22 7.71
C LEU A 284 -2.02 11.15 7.98
N ALA A 285 -1.94 12.29 7.29
CA ALA A 285 -0.88 13.27 7.49
C ALA A 285 -0.85 13.78 8.95
N GLU A 286 -2.02 14.05 9.52
CA GLU A 286 -2.14 14.45 10.93
C GLU A 286 -1.80 13.30 11.88
N ALA A 287 -2.33 12.09 11.66
CA ALA A 287 -2.11 10.94 12.53
C ALA A 287 -0.65 10.50 12.58
N ILE A 288 0.06 10.58 11.45
CA ILE A 288 1.50 10.32 11.37
C ILE A 288 2.29 11.50 11.97
N GLY A 289 1.77 12.73 11.89
CA GLY A 289 2.49 13.93 12.29
C GLY A 289 3.52 14.37 11.25
N LEU A 290 3.18 14.26 9.97
CA LEU A 290 4.08 14.66 8.87
C LEU A 290 4.39 16.16 8.92
N ASP A 291 5.64 16.50 8.63
CA ASP A 291 6.05 17.89 8.53
C ASP A 291 5.58 18.51 7.19
N LYS A 292 5.44 19.85 7.15
CA LYS A 292 4.95 20.56 5.95
C LYS A 292 5.93 20.54 4.76
N ARG A 293 7.18 20.12 4.98
CA ARG A 293 8.22 20.03 3.94
C ARG A 293 8.22 18.66 3.29
N THR A 294 7.73 17.62 3.98
CA THR A 294 7.55 16.29 3.42
C THR A 294 6.62 16.37 2.20
N ARG A 295 7.12 15.94 1.05
CA ARG A 295 6.29 15.87 -0.17
C ARG A 295 5.40 14.63 -0.08
N ILE A 296 4.10 14.84 -0.02
CA ILE A 296 3.12 13.76 0.07
C ILE A 296 2.75 13.30 -1.33
N ASN A 297 2.76 11.98 -1.54
CA ASN A 297 2.31 11.29 -2.75
C ASN A 297 2.94 11.86 -4.05
N PRO A 298 4.28 12.00 -4.16
CA PRO A 298 4.91 12.41 -5.42
C PRO A 298 4.56 11.50 -6.61
N SER A 299 4.13 10.25 -6.38
CA SER A 299 3.60 9.37 -7.43
C SER A 299 2.19 9.76 -7.94
N GLY A 300 1.52 10.73 -7.32
CA GLY A 300 0.09 11.05 -7.52
C GLY A 300 -0.88 10.33 -6.58
N GLY A 301 -0.39 9.50 -5.65
CA GLY A 301 -1.26 8.88 -4.64
C GLY A 301 -2.23 7.83 -5.22
N ALA A 302 -3.17 7.40 -4.38
CA ALA A 302 -4.27 6.54 -4.81
C ALA A 302 -5.35 7.31 -5.60
N LEU A 303 -5.38 8.65 -5.52
CA LEU A 303 -6.30 9.49 -6.27
C LEU A 303 -5.96 9.55 -7.77
N ALA A 304 -4.70 9.31 -8.15
CA ALA A 304 -4.31 9.16 -9.55
C ALA A 304 -4.59 7.74 -10.10
N GLY A 305 -4.44 6.71 -9.26
CA GLY A 305 -4.70 5.31 -9.60
C GLY A 305 -4.69 4.43 -8.34
N ASN A 306 -5.71 3.59 -8.19
CA ASN A 306 -5.88 2.72 -7.01
C ASN A 306 -6.12 1.26 -7.42
N PRO A 307 -5.08 0.55 -7.88
CA PRO A 307 -5.18 -0.88 -8.17
C PRO A 307 -5.36 -1.63 -6.84
N MET A 308 -6.61 -1.97 -6.50
CA MET A 308 -6.95 -2.62 -5.24
C MET A 308 -6.11 -3.88 -4.99
N PHE A 309 -5.63 -4.04 -3.76
CA PHE A 309 -4.65 -5.04 -3.32
C PHE A 309 -3.21 -4.90 -3.82
N ALA A 310 -2.94 -3.97 -4.71
CA ALA A 310 -1.58 -3.59 -5.08
C ALA A 310 -1.24 -2.16 -4.60
N ALA A 311 -2.23 -1.30 -4.41
CA ALA A 311 -2.04 0.13 -4.14
C ALA A 311 -1.22 0.42 -2.86
N GLY A 312 -1.38 -0.38 -1.80
CA GLY A 312 -0.57 -0.27 -0.59
C GLY A 312 0.88 -0.68 -0.84
N LEU A 313 1.08 -1.80 -1.55
CA LEU A 313 2.41 -2.24 -2.00
C LEU A 313 3.08 -1.19 -2.91
N GLU A 314 2.32 -0.56 -3.79
CA GLU A 314 2.80 0.53 -4.66
C GLU A 314 3.29 1.73 -3.85
N ARG A 315 2.64 2.08 -2.73
CA ARG A 315 3.15 3.18 -1.88
C ARG A 315 4.55 2.87 -1.36
N ILE A 316 4.78 1.63 -0.92
CA ILE A 316 6.10 1.17 -0.48
C ILE A 316 7.08 1.16 -1.66
N GLY A 317 6.65 0.69 -2.83
CA GLY A 317 7.46 0.62 -4.04
C GLY A 317 7.87 1.99 -4.59
N PHE A 318 6.94 2.95 -4.64
CA PHE A 318 7.20 4.32 -5.06
C PHE A 318 8.12 5.06 -4.09
N ALA A 319 7.93 4.87 -2.78
CA ALA A 319 8.84 5.40 -1.77
C ALA A 319 10.27 4.83 -1.93
N ALA A 320 10.37 3.50 -2.13
CA ALA A 320 11.65 2.84 -2.38
C ALA A 320 12.30 3.32 -3.69
N ARG A 321 11.52 3.55 -4.74
CA ARG A 321 12.01 4.05 -6.03
C ARG A 321 12.69 5.42 -5.89
N GLU A 322 12.13 6.33 -5.11
CA GLU A 322 12.73 7.66 -4.89
C GLU A 322 14.06 7.56 -4.12
N ILE A 323 14.17 6.64 -3.17
CA ILE A 323 15.45 6.35 -2.49
C ILE A 323 16.47 5.74 -3.46
N MET A 324 16.07 4.71 -4.21
CA MET A 324 16.95 4.03 -5.18
C MET A 324 17.40 4.99 -6.30
N ALA A 325 16.55 5.94 -6.70
CA ALA A 325 16.88 6.98 -7.68
C ALA A 325 17.70 8.14 -7.09
N GLY A 326 17.81 8.23 -5.77
CA GLY A 326 18.54 9.29 -5.08
C GLY A 326 17.82 10.63 -4.98
N SER A 327 16.51 10.65 -5.17
CA SER A 327 15.66 11.84 -5.00
C SER A 327 15.10 11.98 -3.59
N ALA A 328 15.32 10.99 -2.71
CA ALA A 328 15.03 11.01 -1.29
C ALA A 328 16.11 10.22 -0.52
N GLU A 329 16.41 10.63 0.70
CA GLU A 329 17.27 9.89 1.63
C GLU A 329 16.42 9.14 2.67
N ARG A 330 15.26 9.71 3.04
CA ARG A 330 14.34 9.11 4.01
C ARG A 330 12.89 9.24 3.55
N ALA A 331 12.19 8.11 3.49
CA ALA A 331 10.83 8.02 3.00
C ALA A 331 9.91 7.28 3.98
N LEU A 332 8.65 7.70 4.01
CA LEU A 332 7.59 6.98 4.69
C LEU A 332 6.60 6.42 3.66
N ALA A 333 6.15 5.19 3.85
CA ALA A 333 5.07 4.61 3.08
C ALA A 333 3.95 4.12 4.01
N HIS A 334 2.71 4.27 3.57
CA HIS A 334 1.52 3.87 4.29
C HIS A 334 0.58 3.06 3.40
N ALA A 335 0.07 1.96 3.93
CA ALA A 335 -0.97 1.15 3.30
C ALA A 335 -2.20 1.03 4.22
N THR A 336 -3.40 1.02 3.63
CA THR A 336 -4.66 0.85 4.37
C THR A 336 -5.48 -0.33 3.83
N SER A 337 -6.25 -0.96 4.71
CA SER A 337 -7.28 -1.93 4.36
C SER A 337 -8.50 -1.77 5.28
N GLY A 338 -9.65 -2.26 4.81
CA GLY A 338 -10.92 -2.15 5.51
C GLY A 338 -11.56 -0.75 5.45
N PRO A 339 -12.79 -0.63 5.97
CA PRO A 339 -13.59 0.60 5.93
C PRO A 339 -13.00 1.71 6.81
N ALA A 340 -12.95 2.94 6.27
CA ALA A 340 -12.57 4.15 7.01
C ALA A 340 -11.25 3.97 7.79
N LEU A 341 -10.17 3.62 7.08
CA LEU A 341 -8.82 3.47 7.63
C LEU A 341 -8.76 2.49 8.82
N GLN A 342 -9.41 1.33 8.74
CA GLN A 342 -9.49 0.40 9.87
C GLN A 342 -8.14 -0.29 10.14
N GLN A 343 -7.44 -0.73 9.10
CA GLN A 343 -6.18 -1.44 9.21
C GLN A 343 -5.12 -0.60 8.52
N ASN A 344 -4.04 -0.28 9.23
CA ASN A 344 -3.00 0.58 8.71
C ASN A 344 -1.63 -0.04 8.93
N LEU A 345 -0.79 0.04 7.91
CA LEU A 345 0.60 -0.38 7.91
C LEU A 345 1.47 0.82 7.56
N VAL A 346 2.51 1.05 8.36
CA VAL A 346 3.49 2.11 8.13
C VAL A 346 4.87 1.48 7.97
N THR A 347 5.59 1.91 6.94
CA THR A 347 6.94 1.48 6.61
C THR A 347 7.85 2.71 6.52
N VAL A 348 9.00 2.66 7.17
CA VAL A 348 10.07 3.65 7.06
C VAL A 348 11.18 3.05 6.22
N LEU A 349 11.60 3.79 5.20
CA LEU A 349 12.66 3.43 4.28
C LEU A 349 13.77 4.50 4.36
N ASP A 350 15.02 4.06 4.46
CA ASP A 350 16.20 4.92 4.46
C ASP A 350 17.19 4.50 3.37
N SER A 351 17.98 5.44 2.86
CA SER A 351 19.05 5.18 1.87
C SER A 351 20.23 4.40 2.45
N GLU A 352 20.39 4.43 3.77
CA GLU A 352 21.39 3.68 4.51
C GLU A 352 20.72 2.75 5.51
N ALA A 353 21.37 1.61 5.76
CA ALA A 353 20.92 0.67 6.79
C ALA A 353 20.96 1.34 8.18
N GLY A 354 20.15 0.81 9.12
CA GLY A 354 20.06 1.34 10.47
C GLY A 354 21.43 1.47 11.14
N ARG A 355 21.66 2.59 11.83
CA ARG A 355 22.89 2.88 12.60
C ARG A 355 23.01 2.05 13.87
#